data_AF-A0A5Q4ER89-F1
#
_entry.id   AF-A0A5Q4ER89-F1
#
_cell.length_a   1.000
_cell.length_b   1.000
_cell.length_c   1.000
_cell.angle_alpha   90.00
_cell.angle_beta   90.00
_cell.angle_gamma   90.00
#
_symmetry.space_group_name_H-M   'P 1'
#
loop_
_entity.id
_entity.type
_entity.pdbx_description
1 polymer ?
#
loop_
_entity_poly.entity_id
_entity_poly.type
_entity_poly.pdbx_seq_one_letter_code
_entity_poly.pdbx_strand_id
1 'polypeptide(L)'
;MSLRSNPFYKFVPVFASFWLLVVLFGLGILIVAMYNQSRAASWPTTDGVVTRSEVETLRTSDGQELRPIVKFVYSVEGVEHIGDRISFSGFSSGGRSAAELTVAAHPVGEKVVVRYDPADPSRSALRVGVGAMELIGALFMMTFLIVGVGMFWAWRTVGRACNPKVPAAGRRVMVRGGVTRVRLALIPPLVWALVAVFVLICVLSLMLSLFPIGATQTTALVAWGLALLTGAGVFAWRNMLAGGGRDDLVIDEAGAQLRLPRGEGRDEPLQIPFSEIRSIDATWKQPEWRTLRPAHAIPPAVDITLDGGREETVARFIAMESAELFADWLRVRLNLDGDADTST
;
A
#
# COMPACT_ATOMS: atom_id res chain seq x y z
N MET A 1 1.28 0.15 -30.22
CA MET A 1 2.03 -0.94 -29.54
C MET A 1 1.18 -1.41 -28.36
N SER A 2 0.68 -2.65 -28.35
CA SER A 2 -0.21 -3.13 -27.29
C SER A 2 0.54 -3.15 -25.95
N LEU A 3 -0.07 -2.63 -24.89
CA LEU A 3 0.56 -2.55 -23.57
C LEU A 3 0.93 -3.94 -23.04
N ARG A 4 0.19 -4.99 -23.43
CA ARG A 4 0.47 -6.40 -23.08
C ARG A 4 1.70 -6.98 -23.76
N SER A 5 2.11 -6.41 -24.90
CA SER A 5 3.33 -6.82 -25.60
C SER A 5 4.59 -6.19 -24.99
N ASN A 6 4.42 -5.15 -24.16
CA ASN A 6 5.52 -4.44 -23.53
C ASN A 6 6.27 -5.36 -22.52
N PRO A 7 7.59 -5.55 -22.66
CA PRO A 7 8.37 -6.37 -21.73
C PRO A 7 8.31 -5.86 -20.29
N PHE A 8 8.19 -4.53 -20.10
CA PHE A 8 8.05 -3.93 -18.77
C PHE A 8 6.77 -4.41 -18.07
N TYR A 9 5.63 -4.45 -18.76
CA TYR A 9 4.36 -4.93 -18.18
C TYR A 9 4.45 -6.40 -17.73
N LYS A 10 5.15 -7.24 -18.50
CA LYS A 10 5.37 -8.66 -18.15
C LYS A 10 6.35 -8.85 -16.99
N PHE A 11 7.27 -7.90 -16.79
CA PHE A 11 8.26 -7.93 -15.72
C PHE A 11 7.67 -7.56 -14.34
N VAL A 12 6.69 -6.64 -14.29
CA VAL A 12 6.06 -6.18 -13.03
C VAL A 12 5.66 -7.31 -12.06
N PRO A 13 4.93 -8.37 -12.46
CA PRO A 13 4.51 -9.42 -11.51
C PRO A 13 5.69 -10.24 -10.98
N VAL A 14 6.73 -10.46 -11.77
CA VAL A 14 7.94 -11.19 -11.34
C VAL A 14 8.68 -10.37 -10.29
N PHE A 15 8.91 -9.09 -10.57
CA PHE A 15 9.54 -8.18 -9.63
C PHE A 15 8.70 -8.01 -8.35
N ALA A 16 7.38 -7.82 -8.47
CA ALA A 16 6.49 -7.69 -7.32
C ALA A 16 6.47 -8.97 -6.46
N SER A 17 6.56 -10.16 -7.08
CA SER A 17 6.68 -11.44 -6.35
C SER A 17 7.98 -11.51 -5.55
N PHE A 18 9.11 -11.20 -6.19
CA PHE A 18 10.41 -11.17 -5.54
C PHE A 18 10.44 -10.16 -4.38
N TRP A 19 9.93 -8.95 -4.62
CA TRP A 19 9.81 -7.90 -3.62
C TRP A 19 8.98 -8.35 -2.40
N LEU A 20 7.79 -8.93 -2.63
CA LEU A 20 6.95 -9.44 -1.55
C LEU A 20 7.62 -10.59 -0.80
N LEU A 21 8.36 -11.47 -1.48
CA LEU A 21 9.10 -12.55 -0.82
C LEU A 21 10.13 -11.98 0.16
N VAL A 22 10.93 -10.99 -0.27
CA VAL A 22 11.93 -10.33 0.60
C VAL A 22 11.26 -9.66 1.80
N VAL A 23 10.16 -8.94 1.57
CA VAL A 23 9.42 -8.26 2.66
C VAL A 23 8.81 -9.27 3.62
N LEU A 24 8.19 -10.35 3.14
CA LEU A 24 7.59 -11.40 3.97
C LEU A 24 8.64 -12.17 4.76
N PHE A 25 9.83 -12.38 4.19
CA PHE A 25 10.95 -12.99 4.91
C PHE A 25 11.38 -12.11 6.09
N GLY A 26 11.59 -10.81 5.87
CA GLY A 26 11.91 -9.86 6.92
C GLY A 26 10.82 -9.76 8.00
N LEU A 27 9.55 -9.75 7.59
CA LEU A 27 8.41 -9.76 8.50
C LEU A 27 8.35 -11.07 9.31
N GLY A 28 8.69 -12.21 8.71
CA GLY A 28 8.75 -13.50 9.40
C GLY A 28 9.78 -13.51 10.53
N ILE A 29 10.96 -12.96 10.31
CA ILE A 29 11.99 -12.79 11.35
C ILE A 29 11.45 -11.94 12.50
N LEU A 30 10.77 -10.83 12.18
CA LEU A 30 10.18 -9.93 13.17
C LEU A 30 9.09 -10.61 14.00
N ILE A 31 8.19 -11.37 13.34
CA ILE A 31 7.11 -12.12 13.99
C ILE A 31 7.69 -13.18 14.94
N VAL A 32 8.74 -13.90 14.53
CA VAL A 32 9.40 -14.89 15.39
C VAL A 32 10.02 -14.22 16.62
N ALA A 33 10.68 -13.06 16.45
CA ALA A 33 11.23 -12.29 17.57
C ALA A 33 10.12 -11.84 18.54
N MET A 34 9.04 -11.26 18.02
CA MET A 34 7.87 -10.86 18.82
C MET A 34 7.24 -12.05 19.55
N TYR A 35 7.07 -13.18 18.88
CA TYR A 35 6.51 -14.40 19.48
C TYR A 35 7.37 -14.91 20.64
N ASN A 36 8.69 -14.96 20.46
CA ASN A 36 9.61 -15.35 21.52
C ASN A 36 9.58 -14.37 22.70
N GLN A 37 9.51 -13.07 22.45
CA GLN A 37 9.36 -12.06 23.51
C GLN A 37 8.04 -12.19 24.27
N SER A 38 6.92 -12.43 23.57
CA SER A 38 5.61 -12.61 24.19
C SER A 38 5.56 -13.86 25.07
N ARG A 39 6.17 -14.97 24.64
CA ARG A 39 6.29 -16.17 25.48
C ARG A 39 7.17 -15.92 26.70
N ALA A 40 8.32 -15.27 26.50
CA ALA A 40 9.24 -14.96 27.57
C ALA A 40 8.67 -13.98 28.62
N ALA A 41 7.62 -13.22 28.28
CA ALA A 41 6.90 -12.38 29.24
C ALA A 41 6.26 -13.17 30.40
N SER A 42 5.91 -14.44 30.15
CA SER A 42 5.34 -15.35 31.15
C SER A 42 6.37 -16.19 31.91
N TRP A 43 7.65 -16.10 31.55
CA TRP A 43 8.70 -16.89 32.17
C TRP A 43 8.98 -16.47 33.61
N PRO A 44 9.36 -17.43 34.48
CA PRO A 44 9.79 -17.15 35.85
C PRO A 44 11.02 -16.24 35.88
N THR A 45 11.16 -15.52 36.98
CA THR A 45 12.25 -14.57 37.22
C THR A 45 13.17 -15.08 38.32
N THR A 46 14.47 -14.80 38.20
CA THR A 46 15.47 -14.98 39.25
C THR A 46 16.40 -13.75 39.28
N ASP A 47 17.08 -13.55 40.40
CA ASP A 47 18.09 -12.50 40.50
C ASP A 47 19.40 -12.96 39.85
N GLY A 48 20.03 -12.06 39.11
CA GLY A 48 21.34 -12.25 38.50
C GLY A 48 22.25 -11.05 38.67
N VAL A 49 23.51 -11.20 38.27
CA VAL A 49 24.53 -10.15 38.35
C VAL A 49 25.23 -10.01 37.00
N VAL A 50 25.37 -8.78 36.52
CA VAL A 50 26.12 -8.49 35.29
C VAL A 50 27.61 -8.72 35.53
N THR A 51 28.23 -9.59 34.73
CA THR A 51 29.66 -9.96 34.84
C THR A 51 30.52 -9.35 33.76
N ARG A 52 29.94 -8.99 32.61
CA ARG A 52 30.62 -8.28 31.52
C ARG A 52 29.68 -7.28 30.88
N SER A 53 30.14 -6.06 30.68
CA SER A 53 29.39 -5.02 29.96
C SER A 53 30.35 -4.13 29.20
N GLU A 54 30.41 -4.30 27.89
CA GLU A 54 31.34 -3.56 27.01
C GLU A 54 30.80 -3.43 25.59
N VAL A 55 31.35 -2.49 24.82
CA VAL A 55 31.03 -2.34 23.40
C VAL A 55 32.12 -3.03 22.57
N GLU A 56 31.74 -4.08 21.85
CA GLU A 56 32.64 -4.78 20.92
C GLU A 56 32.56 -4.14 19.54
N THR A 57 33.71 -3.98 18.88
CA THR A 57 33.78 -3.48 17.50
C THR A 57 34.09 -4.64 16.55
N LEU A 58 33.11 -5.06 15.77
CA LEU A 58 33.26 -6.04 14.70
C LEU A 58 33.63 -5.32 13.40
N ARG A 59 34.70 -5.77 12.74
CA ARG A 59 35.01 -5.33 11.37
C ARG A 59 34.22 -6.19 10.39
N THR A 60 33.34 -5.57 9.62
CA THR A 60 32.62 -6.19 8.51
C THR A 60 33.18 -5.69 7.17
N SER A 61 32.86 -6.34 6.06
CA SER A 61 33.30 -5.93 4.72
C SER A 61 32.87 -4.50 4.36
N ASP A 62 31.78 -4.04 4.97
CA ASP A 62 31.11 -2.78 4.67
C ASP A 62 31.36 -1.70 5.74
N GLY A 63 32.17 -1.98 6.78
CA GLY A 63 32.52 -0.99 7.81
C GLY A 63 32.91 -1.56 9.19
N GLN A 64 32.74 -0.73 10.23
CA GLN A 64 32.83 -1.14 11.63
C GLN A 64 31.42 -1.19 12.23
N GLU A 65 31.05 -2.33 12.78
CA GLU A 65 29.80 -2.54 13.51
C GLU A 65 30.11 -2.57 15.01
N LEU A 66 29.56 -1.63 15.79
CA LEU A 66 29.67 -1.66 17.25
C LEU A 66 28.46 -2.38 17.83
N ARG A 67 28.69 -3.40 18.66
CA ARG A 67 27.65 -4.17 19.35
C ARG A 67 27.86 -4.13 20.86
N PRO A 68 26.81 -3.87 21.65
CA PRO A 68 26.90 -4.02 23.10
C PRO A 68 26.94 -5.51 23.46
N ILE A 69 27.89 -5.88 24.32
CA ILE A 69 27.93 -7.19 24.95
C ILE A 69 27.64 -7.03 26.43
N VAL A 70 26.53 -7.61 26.87
CA VAL A 70 26.16 -7.71 28.28
C VAL A 70 26.04 -9.19 28.65
N LYS A 71 26.93 -9.69 29.50
CA LYS A 71 26.85 -11.03 30.08
C LYS A 71 26.49 -10.93 31.55
N PHE A 72 25.66 -11.85 32.00
CA PHE A 72 25.19 -11.92 33.37
C PHE A 72 25.13 -13.37 33.84
N VAL A 73 25.27 -13.54 35.14
CA VAL A 73 25.23 -14.84 35.81
C VAL A 73 24.00 -14.89 36.71
N TYR A 74 23.33 -16.03 36.74
CA TYR A 74 22.15 -16.27 37.57
C TYR A 74 22.11 -17.73 38.00
N SER A 75 21.36 -18.03 39.06
CA SER A 75 21.18 -19.40 39.53
C SER A 75 19.72 -19.84 39.46
N VAL A 76 19.53 -21.08 39.01
CA VAL A 76 18.25 -21.78 38.98
C VAL A 76 18.46 -23.12 39.67
N GLU A 77 17.70 -23.39 40.74
CA GLU A 77 17.79 -24.65 41.51
C GLU A 77 19.22 -24.98 42.01
N GLY A 78 20.05 -23.95 42.27
CA GLY A 78 21.43 -24.13 42.74
C GLY A 78 22.46 -24.38 41.63
N VAL A 79 22.03 -24.43 40.36
CA VAL A 79 22.92 -24.50 39.19
C VAL A 79 23.16 -23.08 38.67
N GLU A 80 24.42 -22.75 38.39
CA GLU A 80 24.80 -21.45 37.82
C GLU A 80 24.69 -21.47 36.29
N HIS A 81 24.07 -20.44 35.73
CA HIS A 81 23.89 -20.25 34.30
C HIS A 81 24.43 -18.88 33.87
N ILE A 82 24.95 -18.82 32.65
CA ILE A 82 25.45 -17.59 32.03
C ILE A 82 24.49 -17.21 30.91
N GLY A 83 23.96 -15.98 30.99
CA GLY A 83 23.13 -15.39 29.94
C GLY A 83 23.85 -14.24 29.25
N ASP A 84 23.54 -14.04 27.97
CA ASP A 84 24.14 -13.01 27.12
C ASP A 84 23.11 -12.17 26.33
N ARG A 85 21.82 -12.40 26.57
CA ARG A 85 20.73 -11.72 25.85
C ARG A 85 20.07 -10.65 26.71
N ILE A 86 20.09 -9.43 26.20
CA ILE A 86 19.31 -8.33 26.79
C ILE A 86 17.83 -8.50 26.46
N SER A 87 17.50 -8.86 25.21
CA SER A 87 16.13 -9.19 24.80
C SER A 87 16.14 -10.19 23.64
N PHE A 88 14.99 -10.77 23.30
CA PHE A 88 14.83 -11.58 22.09
C PHE A 88 14.64 -10.73 20.81
N SER A 89 14.81 -9.40 20.89
CA SER A 89 14.76 -8.55 19.70
C SER A 89 16.00 -8.77 18.84
N GLY A 90 15.81 -8.79 17.52
CA GLY A 90 16.92 -8.76 16.56
C GLY A 90 17.43 -7.34 16.28
N PHE A 91 16.84 -6.31 16.89
CA PHE A 91 17.26 -4.93 16.74
C PHE A 91 18.43 -4.67 17.69
N SER A 92 19.66 -4.97 17.25
CA SER A 92 20.84 -4.49 17.96
C SER A 92 20.87 -2.97 17.88
N SER A 93 20.90 -2.33 19.04
CA SER A 93 20.95 -0.90 19.27
C SER A 93 21.74 -0.16 18.18
N GLY A 94 21.06 0.71 17.43
CA GLY A 94 21.61 1.41 16.28
C GLY A 94 22.89 2.20 16.59
N GLY A 95 23.98 1.82 15.94
CA GLY A 95 25.24 2.57 15.96
C GLY A 95 25.90 2.72 17.33
N ARG A 96 27.05 3.41 17.34
CA ARG A 96 27.90 3.61 18.53
C ARG A 96 27.13 4.13 19.74
N SER A 97 26.29 5.16 19.55
CA SER A 97 25.60 5.83 20.65
C SER A 97 24.62 4.92 21.39
N ALA A 98 23.87 4.07 20.69
CA ALA A 98 22.91 3.18 21.34
C ALA A 98 23.60 1.98 22.02
N ALA A 99 24.72 1.50 21.46
CA ALA A 99 25.54 0.48 22.10
C ALA A 99 26.15 0.99 23.42
N GLU A 100 26.73 2.20 23.41
CA GLU A 100 27.26 2.87 24.61
C GLU A 100 26.17 3.10 25.66
N LEU A 101 24.97 3.55 25.25
CA LEU A 101 23.85 3.76 26.18
C LEU A 101 23.40 2.45 26.84
N THR A 102 23.45 1.34 26.10
CA THR A 102 23.06 0.01 26.60
C THR A 102 24.06 -0.51 27.62
N VAL A 103 25.36 -0.35 27.36
CA VAL A 103 26.43 -0.71 28.30
C VAL A 103 26.39 0.17 29.55
N ALA A 104 26.18 1.47 29.39
CA ALA A 104 26.02 2.41 30.50
C ALA A 104 24.80 2.10 31.37
N ALA A 105 23.72 1.60 30.77
CA ALA A 105 22.53 1.17 31.49
C ALA A 105 22.72 -0.15 32.26
N HIS A 106 23.76 -0.93 31.94
CA HIS A 106 24.02 -2.23 32.56
C HIS A 106 25.48 -2.36 33.03
N PRO A 107 25.91 -1.64 34.08
CA PRO A 107 27.28 -1.72 34.56
C PRO A 107 27.61 -3.08 35.19
N VAL A 108 28.88 -3.49 35.14
CA VAL A 108 29.35 -4.71 35.80
C VAL A 108 29.07 -4.64 37.31
N GLY A 109 28.55 -5.71 37.88
CA GLY A 109 28.15 -5.80 39.28
C GLY A 109 26.70 -5.36 39.55
N GLU A 110 25.98 -4.84 38.56
CA GLU A 110 24.55 -4.53 38.70
C GLU A 110 23.75 -5.80 38.98
N LYS A 111 22.83 -5.73 39.95
CA LYS A 111 21.81 -6.76 40.17
C LYS A 111 20.69 -6.57 39.16
N VAL A 112 20.43 -7.60 38.38
CA VAL A 112 19.43 -7.59 37.31
C VAL A 112 18.41 -8.71 37.52
N VAL A 113 17.17 -8.46 37.12
CA VAL A 113 16.13 -9.50 37.12
C VAL A 113 16.23 -10.27 35.80
N VAL A 114 16.54 -11.56 35.88
CA VAL A 114 16.69 -12.45 34.75
C VAL A 114 15.43 -13.28 34.59
N ARG A 115 14.85 -13.31 33.38
CA ARG A 115 13.81 -14.27 33.02
C ARG A 115 14.41 -15.44 32.28
N TYR A 116 14.06 -16.66 32.67
CA TYR A 116 14.61 -17.90 32.09
C TYR A 116 13.50 -18.86 31.65
N ASP A 117 13.75 -19.64 30.59
CA ASP A 117 12.83 -20.68 30.14
C ASP A 117 12.86 -21.84 31.15
N PRO A 118 11.75 -22.20 31.82
CA PRO A 118 11.76 -23.28 32.80
C PRO A 118 12.01 -24.66 32.18
N ALA A 119 11.78 -24.82 30.87
CA ALA A 119 12.09 -26.06 30.15
C ALA A 119 13.55 -26.13 29.70
N ASP A 120 14.23 -24.98 29.59
CA ASP A 120 15.63 -24.86 29.21
C ASP A 120 16.26 -23.63 29.89
N PRO A 121 16.76 -23.76 31.13
CA PRO A 121 17.27 -22.64 31.91
C PRO A 121 18.42 -21.89 31.23
N SER A 122 19.08 -22.46 30.21
CA SER A 122 20.13 -21.77 29.45
C SER A 122 19.58 -20.61 28.59
N ARG A 123 18.27 -20.63 28.29
CA ARG A 123 17.59 -19.56 27.56
C ARG A 123 17.08 -18.50 28.52
N SER A 124 17.80 -17.39 28.59
CA SER A 124 17.43 -16.25 29.45
C SER A 124 17.42 -14.92 28.71
N ALA A 125 16.66 -13.95 29.24
CA ALA A 125 16.69 -12.56 28.80
C ALA A 125 16.45 -11.58 29.97
N LEU A 126 17.08 -10.41 29.92
CA LEU A 126 16.88 -9.33 30.92
C LEU A 126 15.57 -8.56 30.68
N ARG A 127 15.20 -8.37 29.41
CA ARG A 127 14.02 -7.63 28.98
C ARG A 127 13.20 -8.47 28.02
N VAL A 128 11.90 -8.51 28.28
CA VAL A 128 10.90 -9.27 27.52
C VAL A 128 9.71 -8.36 27.22
N GLY A 129 8.85 -8.80 26.29
CA GLY A 129 7.73 -8.01 25.80
C GLY A 129 8.05 -7.20 24.55
N VAL A 130 7.01 -6.95 23.75
CA VAL A 130 7.11 -6.25 22.47
C VAL A 130 7.41 -4.77 22.71
N GLY A 131 8.62 -4.35 22.35
CA GLY A 131 9.09 -2.98 22.50
C GLY A 131 8.68 -2.04 21.37
N ALA A 132 9.10 -0.79 21.51
CA ALA A 132 8.86 0.26 20.52
C ALA A 132 9.51 -0.07 19.17
N MET A 133 10.72 -0.64 19.18
CA MET A 133 11.51 -0.89 17.97
C MET A 133 10.90 -1.99 17.12
N GLU A 134 10.30 -3.00 17.73
CA GLU A 134 9.59 -4.06 17.03
C GLU A 134 8.32 -3.51 16.36
N LEU A 135 7.57 -2.66 17.06
CA LEU A 135 6.37 -2.02 16.50
C LEU A 135 6.70 -1.00 15.40
N ILE A 136 7.78 -0.23 15.56
CA ILE A 136 8.29 0.71 14.55
C ILE A 136 8.82 -0.06 13.34
N GLY A 137 9.57 -1.14 13.56
CA GLY A 137 10.06 -2.02 12.51
C GLY A 137 8.91 -2.66 11.74
N ALA A 138 7.85 -3.09 12.42
CA ALA A 138 6.63 -3.60 11.77
C ALA A 138 5.95 -2.51 10.93
N LEU A 139 5.83 -1.29 11.48
CA LEU A 139 5.24 -0.15 10.78
C LEU A 139 6.03 0.18 9.51
N PHE A 140 7.35 0.17 9.59
CA PHE A 140 8.23 0.37 8.44
C PHE A 140 8.04 -0.72 7.38
N MET A 141 8.00 -2.01 7.78
CA MET A 141 7.77 -3.13 6.86
C MET A 141 6.40 -3.06 6.15
N MET A 142 5.37 -2.52 6.80
CA MET A 142 4.06 -2.32 6.15
C MET A 142 4.12 -1.40 4.95
N THR A 143 5.00 -0.39 4.95
CA THR A 143 5.20 0.50 3.79
C THR A 143 5.58 -0.30 2.55
N PHE A 144 6.54 -1.22 2.68
CA PHE A 144 7.02 -2.06 1.58
C PHE A 144 5.96 -3.09 1.15
N LEU A 145 5.17 -3.61 2.11
CA LEU A 145 4.08 -4.53 1.84
C LEU A 145 2.98 -3.86 1.00
N ILE A 146 2.55 -2.64 1.38
CA ILE A 146 1.54 -1.88 0.65
C ILE A 146 2.00 -1.57 -0.78
N VAL A 147 3.28 -1.24 -0.97
CA VAL A 147 3.86 -1.03 -2.31
C VAL A 147 3.79 -2.31 -3.14
N GLY A 148 4.24 -3.44 -2.62
CA GLY A 148 4.22 -4.72 -3.35
C GLY A 148 2.80 -5.16 -3.73
N VAL A 149 1.85 -5.06 -2.80
CA VAL A 149 0.43 -5.34 -3.07
C VAL A 149 -0.15 -4.34 -4.08
N GLY A 150 0.22 -3.07 -3.96
CA GLY A 150 -0.17 -2.01 -4.90
C GLY A 150 0.32 -2.28 -6.33
N MET A 151 1.54 -2.77 -6.50
CA MET A 151 2.10 -3.15 -7.80
C MET A 151 1.30 -4.30 -8.44
N PHE A 152 0.98 -5.34 -7.67
CA PHE A 152 0.15 -6.45 -8.14
C PHE A 152 -1.26 -6.01 -8.53
N TRP A 153 -1.86 -5.16 -7.69
CA TRP A 153 -3.17 -4.60 -7.96
C TRP A 153 -3.15 -3.77 -9.25
N ALA A 154 -2.19 -2.87 -9.42
CA ALA A 154 -2.03 -2.02 -10.61
C ALA A 154 -1.78 -2.85 -11.88
N TRP A 155 -0.90 -3.85 -11.81
CA TRP A 155 -0.64 -4.76 -12.93
C TRP A 155 -1.92 -5.50 -13.37
N ARG A 156 -2.70 -5.98 -12.40
CA ARG A 156 -3.96 -6.70 -12.66
C ARG A 156 -5.04 -5.76 -13.18
N THR A 157 -5.19 -4.54 -12.65
CA THR A 157 -6.22 -3.60 -13.12
C THR A 157 -5.93 -3.12 -14.54
N VAL A 158 -4.69 -2.74 -14.83
CA VAL A 158 -4.25 -2.35 -16.17
C VAL A 158 -4.42 -3.51 -17.16
N GLY A 159 -4.06 -4.73 -16.76
CA GLY A 159 -4.23 -5.92 -17.59
C GLY A 159 -5.67 -6.32 -17.87
N ARG A 160 -6.60 -5.99 -16.95
CA ARG A 160 -8.04 -6.18 -17.15
C ARG A 160 -8.64 -5.08 -18.01
N ALA A 161 -8.17 -3.84 -17.88
CA ALA A 161 -8.66 -2.71 -18.66
C ALA A 161 -8.31 -2.83 -20.14
N CYS A 162 -7.12 -3.37 -20.46
CA CYS A 162 -6.70 -3.66 -21.84
C CYS A 162 -7.15 -5.05 -22.32
N ASN A 163 -8.15 -5.68 -21.71
CA ASN A 163 -8.61 -7.00 -22.13
C ASN A 163 -9.92 -6.87 -22.93
N PRO A 164 -9.93 -7.18 -24.24
CA PRO A 164 -11.11 -7.01 -25.09
C PRO A 164 -12.31 -7.86 -24.64
N LYS A 165 -12.06 -8.96 -23.92
CA LYS A 165 -13.13 -9.82 -23.39
C LYS A 165 -13.87 -9.23 -22.19
N VAL A 166 -13.39 -8.11 -21.64
CA VAL A 166 -13.98 -7.49 -20.45
C VAL A 166 -14.79 -6.27 -20.89
N PRO A 167 -16.10 -6.21 -20.57
CA PRO A 167 -16.95 -5.09 -20.98
C PRO A 167 -16.50 -3.77 -20.34
N ALA A 168 -16.79 -2.66 -21.02
CA ALA A 168 -16.50 -1.29 -20.56
C ALA A 168 -15.04 -1.09 -20.08
N ALA A 169 -14.07 -1.72 -20.74
CA ALA A 169 -12.65 -1.67 -20.40
C ALA A 169 -12.36 -1.93 -18.91
N GLY A 170 -13.07 -2.90 -18.31
CA GLY A 170 -12.86 -3.30 -16.91
C GLY A 170 -13.53 -2.43 -15.86
N ARG A 171 -14.34 -1.45 -16.25
CA ARG A 171 -15.18 -0.66 -15.32
C ARG A 171 -16.36 -1.50 -14.81
N ARG A 172 -16.86 -1.16 -13.62
CA ARG A 172 -18.01 -1.86 -13.03
C ARG A 172 -19.30 -1.42 -13.73
N VAL A 173 -19.92 -2.33 -14.46
CA VAL A 173 -21.24 -2.18 -15.08
C VAL A 173 -22.30 -2.78 -14.15
N MET A 174 -23.34 -2.02 -13.85
CA MET A 174 -24.47 -2.43 -13.03
C MET A 174 -25.75 -2.25 -13.84
N VAL A 175 -26.42 -3.35 -14.18
CA VAL A 175 -27.70 -3.31 -14.90
C VAL A 175 -28.83 -3.49 -13.89
N ARG A 176 -29.73 -2.51 -13.78
CA ARG A 176 -30.94 -2.61 -12.96
C ARG A 176 -32.12 -2.01 -13.71
N GLY A 177 -33.12 -2.83 -14.03
CA GLY A 177 -34.40 -2.38 -14.58
C GLY A 177 -34.32 -1.60 -15.89
N GLY A 178 -33.50 -2.05 -16.85
CA GLY A 178 -33.32 -1.37 -18.15
C GLY A 178 -32.37 -0.16 -18.13
N VAL A 179 -31.86 0.21 -16.95
CA VAL A 179 -30.86 1.27 -16.79
C VAL A 179 -29.49 0.65 -16.52
N THR A 180 -28.54 0.94 -17.41
CA THR A 180 -27.15 0.49 -17.30
C THR A 180 -26.31 1.59 -16.66
N ARG A 181 -25.77 1.35 -15.45
CA ARG A 181 -24.87 2.28 -14.76
C ARG A 181 -23.43 1.81 -14.86
N VAL A 182 -22.53 2.68 -15.32
CA VAL A 182 -21.10 2.41 -15.37
C VAL A 182 -20.38 3.35 -14.42
N ARG A 183 -19.73 2.80 -13.40
CA ARG A 183 -18.96 3.62 -12.47
C ARG A 183 -17.70 4.13 -13.16
N LEU A 184 -17.60 5.43 -13.39
CA LEU A 184 -16.47 6.05 -14.08
C LEU A 184 -15.31 6.42 -13.12
N ALA A 185 -15.50 6.27 -11.81
CA ALA A 185 -14.42 6.48 -10.84
C ALA A 185 -13.21 5.58 -11.15
N LEU A 186 -12.08 6.22 -11.49
CA LEU A 186 -10.84 5.56 -11.91
C LEU A 186 -10.24 4.69 -10.79
N ILE A 187 -10.47 5.05 -9.53
CA ILE A 187 -9.81 4.46 -8.35
C ILE A 187 -10.86 4.09 -7.29
N PRO A 188 -10.94 2.81 -6.85
CA PRO A 188 -11.85 2.38 -5.79
C PRO A 188 -11.60 3.09 -4.44
N PRO A 189 -12.64 3.26 -3.59
CA PRO A 189 -12.49 3.85 -2.25
C PRO A 189 -11.42 3.19 -1.39
N LEU A 190 -11.27 1.85 -1.49
CA LEU A 190 -10.26 1.09 -0.77
C LEU A 190 -8.83 1.52 -1.14
N VAL A 191 -8.58 1.85 -2.41
CA VAL A 191 -7.24 2.25 -2.86
C VAL A 191 -6.90 3.63 -2.31
N TRP A 192 -7.86 4.55 -2.25
CA TRP A 192 -7.66 5.84 -1.56
C TRP A 192 -7.31 5.66 -0.09
N ALA A 193 -7.98 4.74 0.60
CA ALA A 193 -7.67 4.41 1.98
C ALA A 193 -6.24 3.85 2.13
N LEU A 194 -5.84 2.91 1.28
CA LEU A 194 -4.49 2.34 1.29
C LEU A 194 -3.41 3.38 0.97
N VAL A 195 -3.65 4.32 0.05
CA VAL A 195 -2.73 5.42 -0.26
C VAL A 195 -2.58 6.36 0.93
N ALA A 196 -3.68 6.73 1.59
CA ALA A 196 -3.62 7.58 2.78
C ALA A 196 -2.87 6.90 3.93
N VAL A 197 -3.13 5.61 4.16
CA VAL A 197 -2.40 4.78 5.13
C VAL A 197 -0.92 4.72 4.77
N PHE A 198 -0.57 4.47 3.50
CA PHE A 198 0.81 4.41 3.04
C PHE A 198 1.57 5.71 3.30
N VAL A 199 0.98 6.87 2.92
CA VAL A 199 1.61 8.17 3.13
C VAL A 199 1.84 8.41 4.62
N LEU A 200 0.84 8.14 5.47
CA LEU A 200 0.95 8.35 6.90
C LEU A 200 1.98 7.40 7.54
N ILE A 201 1.93 6.11 7.24
CA ILE A 201 2.88 5.10 7.74
C ILE A 201 4.30 5.44 7.28
N CYS A 202 4.50 5.84 6.02
CA CYS A 202 5.82 6.23 5.50
C CYS A 202 6.39 7.41 6.29
N VAL A 203 5.59 8.46 6.52
CA VAL A 203 6.01 9.62 7.31
C VAL A 203 6.29 9.25 8.76
N LEU A 204 5.38 8.53 9.42
CA LEU A 204 5.54 8.12 10.83
C LEU A 204 6.74 7.20 11.02
N SER A 205 6.92 6.21 10.15
CA SER A 205 8.06 5.30 10.22
C SER A 205 9.39 6.02 9.97
N LEU A 206 9.45 6.93 9.01
CA LEU A 206 10.63 7.76 8.76
C LEU A 206 10.95 8.64 9.97
N MET A 207 9.96 9.34 10.52
CA MET A 207 10.16 10.21 11.68
C MET A 207 10.61 9.43 12.92
N LEU A 208 9.97 8.30 13.23
CA LEU A 208 10.31 7.47 14.40
C LEU A 208 11.65 6.76 14.25
N SER A 209 12.07 6.46 13.01
CA SER A 209 13.38 5.81 12.76
C SER A 209 14.53 6.82 12.77
N LEU A 210 14.34 8.04 12.24
CA LEU A 210 15.38 9.07 12.21
C LEU A 210 15.54 9.80 13.54
N PHE A 211 14.45 9.94 14.31
CA PHE A 211 14.44 10.65 15.59
C PHE A 211 13.83 9.77 16.69
N PRO A 212 14.54 8.73 17.14
CA PRO A 212 14.03 7.78 18.14
C PRO A 212 13.94 8.36 19.57
N ILE A 213 14.18 9.66 19.76
CA ILE A 213 14.13 10.32 21.06
C ILE A 213 12.70 10.24 21.60
N GLY A 214 12.50 9.47 22.67
CA GLY A 214 11.17 9.27 23.27
C GLY A 214 10.29 8.24 22.54
N ALA A 215 10.87 7.40 21.67
CA ALA A 215 10.16 6.26 21.08
C ALA A 215 9.86 5.21 22.18
N THR A 216 8.62 5.21 22.67
CA THR A 216 8.10 4.25 23.64
C THR A 216 7.14 3.28 22.95
N GLN A 217 6.79 2.19 23.64
CA GLN A 217 5.77 1.28 23.15
C GLN A 217 4.43 2.00 22.90
N THR A 218 4.09 2.98 23.74
CA THR A 218 2.85 3.75 23.60
C THR A 218 2.85 4.63 22.36
N THR A 219 3.95 5.33 22.04
CA THR A 219 4.01 6.16 20.83
C THR A 219 3.90 5.31 19.56
N ALA A 220 4.52 4.11 19.55
CA ALA A 220 4.39 3.18 18.43
C ALA A 220 2.96 2.65 18.27
N LEU A 221 2.27 2.30 19.36
CA LEU A 221 0.86 1.90 19.32
C LEU A 221 -0.07 3.03 18.83
N VAL A 222 0.19 4.27 19.26
CA VAL A 222 -0.53 5.45 18.76
C VAL A 222 -0.32 5.64 17.26
N ALA A 223 0.90 5.47 16.76
CA ALA A 223 1.18 5.54 15.32
C ALA A 223 0.38 4.50 14.51
N TRP A 224 0.29 3.27 15.01
CA TRP A 224 -0.56 2.23 14.42
C TRP A 224 -2.06 2.61 14.46
N GLY A 225 -2.54 3.11 15.60
CA GLY A 225 -3.92 3.56 15.76
C GLY A 225 -4.27 4.69 14.78
N LEU A 226 -3.39 5.69 14.64
CA LEU A 226 -3.55 6.78 13.67
C LEU A 226 -3.61 6.25 12.24
N ALA A 227 -2.69 5.35 11.86
CA ALA A 227 -2.71 4.73 10.54
C ALA A 227 -4.04 4.03 10.23
N LEU A 228 -4.54 3.21 11.16
CA LEU A 228 -5.81 2.49 10.98
C LEU A 228 -7.02 3.45 10.93
N LEU A 229 -7.05 4.46 11.80
CA LEU A 229 -8.12 5.46 11.83
C LEU A 229 -8.15 6.31 10.55
N THR A 230 -6.99 6.73 10.04
CA THR A 230 -6.91 7.44 8.76
C THR A 230 -7.41 6.58 7.61
N GLY A 231 -7.02 5.30 7.56
CA GLY A 231 -7.52 4.36 6.57
C GLY A 231 -9.04 4.20 6.62
N ALA A 232 -9.59 3.95 7.82
CA ALA A 232 -11.02 3.80 8.02
C ALA A 232 -11.81 5.08 7.68
N GLY A 233 -11.30 6.25 8.09
CA GLY A 233 -11.91 7.55 7.81
C GLY A 233 -11.93 7.88 6.33
N VAL A 234 -10.81 7.69 5.62
CA VAL A 234 -10.74 7.91 4.15
C VAL A 234 -11.61 6.91 3.40
N PHE A 235 -11.63 5.65 3.84
CA PHE A 235 -12.51 4.63 3.26
C PHE A 235 -13.98 5.02 3.42
N ALA A 236 -14.42 5.35 4.64
CA ALA A 236 -15.79 5.73 4.93
C ALA A 236 -16.19 6.97 4.12
N TRP A 237 -15.35 8.01 4.13
CA TRP A 237 -15.59 9.24 3.35
C TRP A 237 -15.73 8.94 1.86
N ARG A 238 -14.78 8.20 1.27
CA ARG A 238 -14.82 7.84 -0.16
C ARG A 238 -15.98 6.93 -0.51
N ASN A 239 -16.35 6.00 0.38
CA ASN A 239 -17.49 5.11 0.17
C ASN A 239 -18.82 5.86 0.23
N MET A 240 -18.97 6.81 1.16
CA MET A 240 -20.14 7.69 1.23
C MET A 240 -20.27 8.55 -0.03
N LEU A 241 -19.16 9.11 -0.53
CA LEU A 241 -19.14 9.86 -1.80
C LEU A 241 -19.53 8.98 -2.99
N ALA A 242 -19.00 7.76 -3.06
CA ALA A 242 -19.29 6.81 -4.15
C ALA A 242 -20.71 6.24 -4.11
N GLY A 243 -21.34 6.16 -2.93
CA GLY A 243 -22.73 5.71 -2.77
C GLY A 243 -23.77 6.68 -3.35
N GLY A 244 -23.40 7.95 -3.52
CA GLY A 244 -24.29 8.98 -4.07
C GLY A 244 -24.46 8.96 -5.60
N GLY A 245 -23.82 8.03 -6.32
CA GLY A 245 -23.92 7.94 -7.78
C GLY A 245 -23.34 9.14 -8.54
N ARG A 246 -22.51 9.96 -7.88
CA ARG A 246 -21.93 11.20 -8.46
C ARG A 246 -21.05 10.96 -9.69
N ASP A 247 -20.41 9.80 -9.74
CA ASP A 247 -19.44 9.42 -10.78
C ASP A 247 -19.97 8.30 -11.70
N ASP A 248 -21.27 8.01 -11.65
CA ASP A 248 -21.88 6.95 -12.45
C ASP A 248 -22.37 7.53 -13.80
N LEU A 249 -21.86 6.97 -14.89
CA LEU A 249 -22.46 7.12 -16.23
C LEU A 249 -23.75 6.31 -16.23
N VAL A 250 -24.87 6.95 -16.56
CA VAL A 250 -26.18 6.28 -16.63
C VAL A 250 -26.64 6.24 -18.08
N ILE A 251 -26.84 5.04 -18.58
CA ILE A 251 -27.40 4.76 -19.91
C ILE A 251 -28.83 4.27 -19.66
N ASP A 252 -29.82 5.09 -20.01
CA ASP A 252 -31.22 4.73 -19.98
C ASP A 252 -31.64 4.25 -21.38
N GLU A 253 -31.76 2.94 -21.53
CA GLU A 253 -32.11 2.31 -22.82
C GLU A 253 -33.58 2.49 -23.16
N ALA A 254 -34.47 2.65 -22.16
CA ALA A 254 -35.90 2.86 -22.39
C ALA A 254 -36.21 4.32 -22.75
N GLY A 255 -35.47 5.27 -22.17
CA GLY A 255 -35.59 6.69 -22.46
C GLY A 255 -34.75 7.18 -23.64
N ALA A 256 -33.85 6.35 -24.17
CA ALA A 256 -32.82 6.74 -25.14
C ALA A 256 -31.99 7.95 -24.69
N GLN A 257 -31.60 7.97 -23.41
CA GLN A 257 -30.86 9.07 -22.78
C GLN A 257 -29.54 8.60 -22.18
N LEU A 258 -28.48 9.36 -22.45
CA LEU A 258 -27.16 9.21 -21.84
C LEU A 258 -26.96 10.32 -20.81
N ARG A 259 -26.69 9.96 -19.56
CA ARG A 259 -26.37 10.92 -18.50
C ARG A 259 -24.92 10.83 -18.09
N LEU A 260 -24.16 11.86 -18.42
CA LEU A 260 -22.76 12.03 -18.04
C LEU A 260 -22.66 12.53 -16.59
N PRO A 261 -21.74 11.99 -15.77
CA PRO A 261 -21.52 12.48 -14.42
C PRO A 261 -20.83 13.84 -14.39
N ARG A 262 -20.83 14.46 -13.20
CA ARG A 262 -20.05 15.68 -12.92
C ARG A 262 -18.56 15.40 -13.07
N GLY A 263 -17.79 16.34 -13.60
CA GLY A 263 -16.37 16.17 -13.90
C GLY A 263 -16.03 16.38 -15.38
N GLU A 264 -14.73 16.36 -15.70
CA GLU A 264 -14.20 16.67 -17.05
C GLU A 264 -14.69 18.03 -17.60
N GLY A 265 -14.82 19.04 -16.71
CA GLY A 265 -15.28 20.38 -17.06
C GLY A 265 -16.76 20.66 -16.79
N ARG A 266 -17.53 19.68 -16.29
CA ARG A 266 -18.96 19.83 -15.98
C ARG A 266 -19.25 19.95 -14.48
N ASP A 267 -19.96 21.01 -14.09
CA ASP A 267 -20.45 21.24 -12.72
C ASP A 267 -21.76 20.49 -12.42
N GLU A 268 -22.56 20.21 -13.45
CA GLU A 268 -23.82 19.48 -13.35
C GLU A 268 -23.85 18.25 -14.27
N PRO A 269 -24.63 17.21 -13.91
CA PRO A 269 -24.80 16.05 -14.77
C PRO A 269 -25.49 16.45 -16.07
N LEU A 270 -24.86 16.15 -17.21
CA LEU A 270 -25.40 16.48 -18.52
C LEU A 270 -26.20 15.28 -19.06
N GLN A 271 -27.45 15.52 -19.44
CA GLN A 271 -28.31 14.52 -20.10
C GLN A 271 -28.29 14.79 -21.60
N ILE A 272 -28.06 13.75 -22.39
CA ILE A 272 -27.86 13.81 -23.83
C ILE A 272 -28.74 12.73 -24.47
N PRO A 273 -29.71 13.08 -25.33
CA PRO A 273 -30.47 12.12 -26.12
C PRO A 273 -29.56 11.33 -27.07
N PHE A 274 -29.84 10.05 -27.30
CA PHE A 274 -29.04 9.24 -28.22
C PHE A 274 -29.04 9.80 -29.65
N SER A 275 -30.13 10.47 -30.05
CA SER A 275 -30.26 11.10 -31.37
C SER A 275 -29.27 12.24 -31.61
N GLU A 276 -28.76 12.89 -30.56
CA GLU A 276 -27.79 13.99 -30.70
C GLU A 276 -26.35 13.48 -30.81
N ILE A 277 -26.09 12.19 -30.62
CA ILE A 277 -24.74 11.61 -30.59
C ILE A 277 -24.37 11.14 -32.00
N ARG A 278 -23.39 11.79 -32.61
CA ARG A 278 -22.97 11.51 -33.99
C ARG A 278 -21.78 10.55 -34.08
N SER A 279 -20.77 10.74 -33.23
CA SER A 279 -19.59 9.87 -33.17
C SER A 279 -19.07 9.75 -31.74
N ILE A 280 -18.34 8.66 -31.52
CA ILE A 280 -17.63 8.39 -30.26
C ILE A 280 -16.22 8.04 -30.65
N ASP A 281 -15.23 8.81 -30.19
CA ASP A 281 -13.85 8.66 -30.63
C ASP A 281 -12.90 8.62 -29.43
N ALA A 282 -11.91 7.74 -29.49
CA ALA A 282 -10.84 7.66 -28.52
C ALA A 282 -9.67 8.50 -29.01
N THR A 283 -9.38 9.62 -28.34
CA THR A 283 -8.37 10.59 -28.80
C THR A 283 -7.37 10.97 -27.71
N TRP A 284 -6.19 11.42 -28.15
CA TRP A 284 -5.23 12.12 -27.29
C TRP A 284 -5.51 13.63 -27.37
N LYS A 285 -6.18 14.21 -26.39
CA LYS A 285 -6.33 15.67 -26.34
C LYS A 285 -5.02 16.34 -25.94
N GLN A 286 -4.50 17.25 -26.77
CA GLN A 286 -3.42 18.16 -26.37
C GLN A 286 -4.00 19.41 -25.70
N PRO A 287 -3.42 19.95 -24.62
CA PRO A 287 -3.90 21.16 -23.98
C PRO A 287 -3.40 22.35 -24.80
N GLU A 288 -4.28 23.31 -25.04
CA GLU A 288 -4.00 24.51 -25.85
C GLU A 288 -2.77 25.31 -25.35
N TRP A 289 -2.43 25.22 -24.05
CA TRP A 289 -1.31 25.93 -23.42
C TRP A 289 0.08 25.29 -23.59
N ARG A 290 0.22 24.15 -24.30
CA ARG A 290 1.44 23.32 -24.23
C ARG A 290 1.99 22.90 -25.60
N THR A 291 2.48 23.86 -26.40
CA THR A 291 3.02 23.64 -27.75
C THR A 291 4.50 23.19 -27.84
N LEU A 292 5.21 22.98 -26.72
CA LEU A 292 6.69 22.86 -26.71
C LEU A 292 7.29 21.54 -26.19
N ARG A 293 6.54 20.45 -25.95
CA ARG A 293 7.13 19.12 -25.64
C ARG A 293 6.31 17.96 -26.25
N PRO A 294 6.96 16.88 -26.73
CA PRO A 294 6.27 15.77 -27.37
C PRO A 294 5.37 14.95 -26.42
N ALA A 295 4.06 15.12 -26.60
CA ALA A 295 2.95 14.15 -26.69
C ALA A 295 2.70 13.02 -25.64
N HIS A 296 3.52 12.77 -24.62
CA HIS A 296 3.35 11.55 -23.80
C HIS A 296 2.66 11.70 -22.44
N ALA A 297 2.14 12.88 -22.08
CA ALA A 297 1.76 13.18 -20.69
C ALA A 297 0.24 13.25 -20.40
N ILE A 298 -0.63 13.04 -21.38
CA ILE A 298 -2.09 13.23 -21.17
C ILE A 298 -2.78 11.90 -21.34
N PRO A 299 -3.52 11.40 -20.35
CA PRO A 299 -4.23 10.14 -20.50
C PRO A 299 -5.25 10.23 -21.65
N PRO A 300 -5.35 9.20 -22.51
CA PRO A 300 -6.29 9.16 -23.61
C PRO A 300 -7.72 9.27 -23.09
N ALA A 301 -8.56 9.98 -23.82
CA ALA A 301 -9.94 10.23 -23.46
C ALA A 301 -10.88 9.63 -24.49
N VAL A 302 -12.07 9.25 -24.03
CA VAL A 302 -13.19 8.94 -24.91
C VAL A 302 -14.06 10.18 -24.97
N ASP A 303 -14.20 10.74 -26.15
CA ASP A 303 -15.00 11.93 -26.45
C ASP A 303 -16.23 11.53 -27.27
N ILE A 304 -17.33 12.25 -27.06
CA ILE A 304 -18.54 12.15 -27.87
C ILE A 304 -18.73 13.44 -28.66
N THR A 305 -19.06 13.32 -29.94
CA THR A 305 -19.36 14.45 -30.82
C THR A 305 -20.87 14.58 -30.94
N LEU A 306 -21.40 15.75 -30.54
CA LEU A 306 -22.82 16.06 -30.59
C LEU A 306 -23.21 16.81 -31.86
N ASP A 307 -24.49 16.78 -32.19
CA ASP A 307 -25.07 17.62 -33.24
C ASP A 307 -24.75 19.11 -33.01
N GLY A 308 -24.24 19.77 -34.05
CA GLY A 308 -23.68 21.12 -33.97
C GLY A 308 -22.16 21.17 -33.70
N GLY A 309 -21.47 20.02 -33.66
CA GLY A 309 -20.00 19.95 -33.58
C GLY A 309 -19.41 20.18 -32.19
N ARG A 310 -20.24 20.11 -31.14
CA ARG A 310 -19.79 20.19 -29.75
C ARG A 310 -19.20 18.86 -29.30
N GLU A 311 -17.96 18.88 -28.80
CA GLU A 311 -17.32 17.71 -28.22
C GLU A 311 -17.46 17.68 -26.69
N GLU A 312 -17.83 16.54 -26.14
CA GLU A 312 -17.91 16.32 -24.70
C GLU A 312 -17.03 15.14 -24.27
N THR A 313 -16.23 15.33 -23.22
CA THR A 313 -15.35 14.26 -22.71
C THR A 313 -16.16 13.32 -21.82
N VAL A 314 -16.18 12.03 -22.13
CA VAL A 314 -16.91 11.02 -21.32
C VAL A 314 -16.04 10.54 -20.16
N ALA A 315 -14.83 10.07 -20.45
CA ALA A 315 -13.90 9.58 -19.44
C ALA A 315 -12.46 9.49 -19.97
N ARG A 316 -11.49 9.64 -19.05
CA ARG A 316 -10.06 9.37 -19.31
C ARG A 316 -9.66 7.96 -18.92
N PHE A 317 -8.67 7.42 -19.62
CA PHE A 317 -8.17 6.05 -19.49
C PHE A 317 -6.65 6.03 -19.30
N ILE A 318 -6.14 4.92 -18.78
CA ILE A 318 -4.70 4.75 -18.51
C ILE A 318 -3.94 4.46 -19.82
N ALA A 319 -4.59 3.82 -20.79
CA ALA A 319 -3.99 3.41 -22.05
C ALA A 319 -4.99 3.59 -23.20
N MET A 320 -4.48 3.86 -24.41
CA MET A 320 -5.32 4.10 -25.59
C MET A 320 -6.14 2.85 -25.93
N GLU A 321 -5.52 1.67 -25.84
CA GLU A 321 -6.20 0.37 -25.99
C GLU A 321 -7.42 0.23 -25.06
N SER A 322 -7.38 0.79 -23.85
CA SER A 322 -8.55 0.77 -22.95
C SER A 322 -9.60 1.81 -23.32
N ALA A 323 -9.20 2.96 -23.88
CA ALA A 323 -10.13 3.98 -24.37
C ALA A 323 -10.89 3.48 -25.61
N GLU A 324 -10.18 2.89 -26.57
CA GLU A 324 -10.76 2.27 -27.77
C GLU A 324 -11.77 1.18 -27.40
N LEU A 325 -11.39 0.23 -26.54
CA LEU A 325 -12.31 -0.83 -26.08
C LEU A 325 -13.56 -0.28 -25.36
N PHE A 326 -13.44 0.84 -24.66
CA PHE A 326 -14.59 1.48 -24.02
C PHE A 326 -15.47 2.21 -25.05
N ALA A 327 -14.87 2.91 -26.01
CA ALA A 327 -15.58 3.58 -27.10
C ALA A 327 -16.36 2.56 -27.92
N ASP A 328 -15.73 1.45 -28.34
CA ASP A 328 -16.37 0.36 -29.09
C ASP A 328 -17.54 -0.24 -28.29
N TRP A 329 -17.34 -0.53 -27.01
CA TRP A 329 -18.40 -1.02 -26.13
C TRP A 329 -19.58 -0.05 -26.04
N LEU A 330 -19.30 1.27 -25.99
CA LEU A 330 -20.31 2.30 -25.90
C LEU A 330 -21.07 2.48 -27.23
N ARG A 331 -20.38 2.42 -28.39
CA ARG A 331 -21.02 2.49 -29.73
C ARG A 331 -22.00 1.34 -29.94
N VAL A 332 -21.58 0.11 -29.61
CA VAL A 332 -22.44 -1.08 -29.67
C VAL A 332 -23.67 -0.93 -28.77
N ARG A 333 -23.52 -0.33 -27.58
CA ARG A 333 -24.65 -0.17 -26.65
C ARG A 333 -25.63 0.92 -27.07
N LEU A 334 -25.15 1.95 -27.76
CA LEU A 334 -25.95 3.06 -28.27
C LEU A 334 -26.52 2.80 -29.68
N ASN A 335 -26.20 1.64 -30.28
CA ASN A 335 -26.63 1.25 -31.62
C ASN A 335 -26.21 2.24 -32.74
N LEU A 336 -25.08 2.93 -32.56
CA LEU A 336 -24.61 3.93 -33.53
C LEU A 336 -24.11 3.32 -34.85
N ASP A 337 -23.69 2.06 -34.84
CA ASP A 337 -23.22 1.34 -36.02
C ASP A 337 -24.37 0.69 -36.83
N GLY A 338 -25.61 0.76 -36.34
CA GLY A 338 -26.77 0.10 -36.95
C GLY A 338 -27.35 0.78 -38.20
N ASP A 339 -27.01 2.05 -38.45
CA ASP A 339 -27.53 2.82 -39.59
C ASP A 339 -26.59 2.81 -40.82
N ALA A 340 -25.41 2.18 -40.72
CA ALA A 340 -24.43 2.18 -41.82
C ALA A 340 -24.71 1.11 -42.90
N ASP A 341 -25.63 0.17 -42.69
CA ASP A 341 -25.79 -1.03 -43.54
C ASP A 341 -27.11 -1.10 -44.33
N THR A 342 -27.93 -0.03 -44.34
CA THR A 342 -29.23 0.00 -45.08
C THR A 342 -29.23 0.82 -46.37
N SER A 343 -28.07 1.20 -46.90
CA SER A 343 -27.96 1.80 -48.23
C SER A 343 -27.11 0.93 -49.16
N THR A 344 -27.68 -0.18 -49.65
CA THR A 344 -27.26 -0.79 -50.92
C THR A 344 -28.47 -0.98 -51.81
#